data_AF-A0A8S4QVA6-F1
#
_entry.id   AF-A0A8S4QVA6-F1
#
_cell.length_a   1.000
_cell.length_b   1.000
_cell.length_c   1.000
_cell.angle_alpha   90.00
_cell.angle_beta   90.00
_cell.angle_gamma   90.00
#
_symmetry.space_group_name_H-M   'P 1'
#
loop_
_entity.id
_entity.type
_entity.pdbx_description
1 polymer ?
#
loop_
_entity_poly.entity_id
_entity_poly.type
_entity_poly.pdbx_seq_one_letter_code
_entity_poly.pdbx_strand_id
1 'polypeptide(L)'
;MSMGFIRRLRVTQRAMERAMLGVSLRDQIRNYEIRRRTRVTDIAQRVGKLKWQWAGLTARRTDGRWGSKVFEWQRRTGKRSVCDPQSGGQTTSNESRGAAGWPQNRRVWKTLQNTYVQQSYF
;
A
#
# COMPACT_ATOMS: atom_id res chain seq x y z
N MET A 1 2.80 6.21 -3.63
CA MET A 1 1.46 6.40 -4.23
C MET A 1 1.33 7.88 -4.45
N SER A 2 1.03 8.34 -5.68
CA SER A 2 1.02 9.79 -5.93
C SER A 2 -0.06 10.46 -5.08
N MET A 3 0.34 11.43 -4.28
CA MET A 3 -0.53 12.24 -3.41
C MET A 3 -1.73 12.81 -4.19
N GLY A 4 -1.52 13.14 -5.47
CA GLY A 4 -2.54 13.67 -6.37
C GLY A 4 -3.69 12.69 -6.67
N PHE A 5 -3.42 11.38 -6.74
CA PHE A 5 -4.46 10.38 -7.01
C PHE A 5 -5.40 10.22 -5.81
N ILE A 6 -4.86 10.13 -4.59
CA ILE A 6 -5.65 10.06 -3.35
C ILE A 6 -6.53 11.31 -3.21
N ARG A 7 -6.00 12.49 -3.56
CA ARG A 7 -6.76 13.74 -3.52
C ARG A 7 -8.00 13.69 -4.41
N ARG A 8 -7.88 13.19 -5.64
CA ARG A 8 -9.02 13.04 -6.58
C ARG A 8 -10.08 12.08 -6.04
N LEU A 9 -9.66 10.96 -5.46
CA LEU A 9 -10.57 10.01 -4.81
C LEU A 9 -11.30 10.62 -3.61
N ARG A 10 -10.60 11.44 -2.80
CA ARG A 10 -11.24 12.15 -1.67
C ARG A 10 -12.25 13.19 -2.14
N VAL A 11 -11.97 13.89 -3.25
CA VAL A 11 -12.91 14.87 -3.83
C VAL A 11 -14.17 14.19 -4.34
N THR A 12 -14.03 13.10 -5.09
CA THR A 12 -15.17 12.32 -5.60
C THR A 12 -16.00 11.72 -4.46
N GLN A 13 -15.36 11.15 -3.42
CA GLN A 13 -16.07 10.69 -2.22
C GLN A 13 -16.90 11.80 -1.59
N ARG A 14 -16.32 12.99 -1.38
CA ARG A 14 -17.03 14.13 -0.76
C ARG A 14 -18.20 14.64 -1.61
N ALA A 15 -18.10 14.57 -2.94
CA ALA A 15 -19.19 14.92 -3.82
C ALA A 15 -20.34 13.91 -3.69
N MET A 16 -20.02 12.61 -3.67
CA MET A 16 -21.01 11.55 -3.45
C MET A 16 -21.68 11.66 -2.08
N GLU A 17 -20.93 11.88 -1.01
CA GLU A 17 -21.48 12.04 0.36
C GLU A 17 -22.46 13.23 0.46
N ARG A 18 -22.19 14.33 -0.26
CA ARG A 18 -23.10 15.47 -0.34
C ARG A 18 -24.37 15.14 -1.11
N ALA A 19 -24.24 14.45 -2.24
CA ALA A 19 -25.39 14.01 -3.03
C ALA A 19 -26.29 13.04 -2.25
N MET A 20 -25.72 12.10 -1.49
CA MET A 20 -26.47 11.18 -0.63
C MET A 20 -27.30 11.89 0.44
N LEU A 21 -26.81 13.02 0.96
CA LEU A 21 -27.51 13.80 1.99
C LEU A 21 -28.38 14.92 1.42
N GLY A 22 -28.37 15.13 0.09
CA GLY A 22 -29.07 16.26 -0.55
C GLY A 22 -28.52 17.63 -0.14
N VAL A 23 -27.26 17.72 0.27
CA VAL A 23 -26.65 18.95 0.82
C VAL A 23 -25.93 19.73 -0.27
N SER A 24 -26.23 21.01 -0.35
CA SER A 24 -25.58 21.95 -1.26
C SER A 24 -24.34 22.60 -0.63
N LEU A 25 -23.54 23.31 -1.43
CA LEU A 25 -22.43 24.11 -0.90
C LEU A 25 -22.90 25.31 -0.07
N ARG A 26 -24.16 25.75 -0.22
CA ARG A 26 -24.73 26.90 0.48
C ARG A 26 -24.99 26.61 1.96
N ASP A 27 -25.22 25.34 2.29
CA ASP A 27 -25.50 24.92 3.66
C ASP A 27 -24.27 25.02 4.59
N GLN A 28 -23.08 25.27 4.01
CA GLN A 28 -21.79 25.44 4.70
C GLN A 28 -21.49 24.36 5.76
N ILE A 29 -22.05 23.16 5.59
CA ILE A 29 -21.85 22.05 6.53
C ILE A 29 -20.40 21.60 6.48
N ARG A 30 -19.80 21.49 7.68
CA ARG A 30 -18.40 21.08 7.82
C ARG A 30 -18.22 19.63 7.37
N ASN A 31 -17.09 19.35 6.71
CA ASN A 31 -16.81 18.02 6.15
C ASN A 31 -16.81 16.91 7.20
N TYR A 32 -16.44 17.19 8.46
CA TYR A 32 -16.48 16.15 9.51
C TYR A 32 -17.92 15.75 9.87
N GLU A 33 -18.89 16.66 9.76
CA GLU A 33 -20.30 16.35 10.05
C GLU A 33 -20.92 15.48 8.97
N ILE A 34 -20.61 15.79 7.71
CA ILE A 34 -21.01 14.96 6.56
C ILE A 34 -20.51 13.53 6.78
N ARG A 35 -19.23 13.35 7.12
CA ARG A 35 -18.65 12.03 7.41
C ARG A 35 -19.28 11.35 8.62
N ARG A 36 -19.63 12.11 9.67
CA ARG A 36 -20.31 11.58 10.88
C ARG A 36 -21.70 11.04 10.54
N ARG A 37 -22.44 11.72 9.65
CA ARG A 37 -23.78 11.33 9.22
C ARG A 37 -23.77 10.14 8.28
N THR A 38 -22.88 10.13 7.28
CA THR A 38 -22.83 9.04 6.28
C THR A 38 -22.14 7.78 6.79
N ARG A 39 -21.23 7.90 7.77
CA ARG A 39 -20.41 6.78 8.30
C ARG A 39 -19.66 6.00 7.23
N VAL A 40 -19.43 6.62 6.06
CA VAL A 40 -18.71 6.01 4.94
C VAL A 40 -17.23 5.88 5.30
N THR A 41 -16.67 4.70 5.05
CA THR A 41 -15.24 4.44 5.27
C THR A 41 -14.38 5.34 4.38
N ASP A 42 -13.29 5.87 4.92
CA ASP A 42 -12.37 6.72 4.16
C ASP A 42 -11.71 5.94 3.01
N ILE A 43 -11.81 6.49 1.79
CA ILE A 43 -11.24 5.86 0.59
C ILE A 43 -9.72 5.71 0.69
N ALA A 44 -9.02 6.64 1.36
CA ALA A 44 -7.58 6.54 1.54
C ALA A 44 -7.21 5.30 2.37
N GLN A 45 -7.93 5.08 3.48
CA GLN A 45 -7.82 3.89 4.32
C GLN A 45 -8.11 2.63 3.52
N ARG A 46 -9.20 2.64 2.73
CA ARG A 46 -9.61 1.48 1.94
C ARG A 46 -8.57 1.11 0.90
N VAL A 47 -8.05 2.09 0.16
CA VAL A 47 -7.02 1.85 -0.87
C VAL A 47 -5.72 1.39 -0.24
N GLY A 48 -5.28 2.00 0.86
CA GLY A 48 -4.10 1.54 1.62
C GLY A 48 -4.27 0.09 2.10
N LYS A 49 -5.44 -0.25 2.63
CA LYS A 49 -5.78 -1.60 3.08
C LYS A 49 -5.73 -2.62 1.96
N LEU A 50 -6.37 -2.33 0.82
CA LEU A 50 -6.40 -3.19 -0.35
C LEU A 50 -5.00 -3.39 -0.93
N LYS A 51 -4.20 -2.33 -1.00
CA LYS A 51 -2.82 -2.41 -1.46
C LYS A 51 -1.97 -3.29 -0.53
N TRP A 52 -2.12 -3.14 0.78
CA TRP A 52 -1.45 -3.98 1.76
C TRP A 52 -1.87 -5.46 1.65
N GLN A 53 -3.15 -5.72 1.41
CA GLN A 53 -3.66 -7.07 1.18
C GLN A 53 -3.09 -7.68 -0.10
N TRP A 54 -3.05 -6.91 -1.19
CA TRP A 54 -2.46 -7.34 -2.46
C TRP A 54 -0.97 -7.65 -2.30
N ALA A 55 -0.20 -6.77 -1.65
CA ALA A 55 1.21 -6.98 -1.39
C ALA A 55 1.45 -8.28 -0.61
N GLY A 56 0.65 -8.53 0.44
CA GLY A 56 0.77 -9.78 1.20
C GLY A 56 0.38 -11.02 0.41
N LEU A 57 -0.66 -10.93 -0.42
CA LEU A 57 -1.06 -12.04 -1.30
C LEU A 57 0.06 -12.38 -2.27
N THR A 58 0.63 -11.36 -2.92
CA THR A 58 1.75 -11.51 -3.86
C THR A 58 3.00 -12.07 -3.17
N ALA A 59 3.35 -11.58 -1.97
CA ALA A 59 4.50 -12.05 -1.18
C ALA A 59 4.43 -13.53 -0.79
N ARG A 60 3.22 -14.05 -0.58
CA ARG A 60 2.99 -15.46 -0.19
C ARG A 60 2.82 -16.40 -1.38
N ARG A 61 2.74 -15.85 -2.59
CA ARG A 61 2.45 -16.63 -3.79
C ARG A 61 3.74 -17.29 -4.29
N THR A 62 3.75 -18.62 -4.31
CA THR A 62 4.90 -19.44 -4.73
C THR A 62 4.88 -19.81 -6.22
N ASP A 63 3.82 -19.42 -6.95
CA ASP A 63 3.56 -19.80 -8.35
C ASP A 63 4.58 -19.30 -9.40
N GLY A 64 5.73 -18.75 -9.00
CA GLY A 64 6.77 -18.26 -9.91
C GLY A 64 6.36 -17.13 -10.87
N ARG A 65 5.15 -16.58 -10.70
CA ARG A 65 4.58 -15.53 -11.56
C ARG A 65 5.36 -14.23 -11.42
N TRP A 66 5.31 -13.42 -12.47
CA TRP A 66 6.03 -12.15 -12.57
C TRP A 66 5.78 -11.21 -11.38
N GLY A 67 4.59 -11.26 -10.77
CA GLY A 67 4.25 -10.50 -9.57
C GLY A 67 5.15 -10.79 -8.36
N SER A 68 5.56 -12.05 -8.15
CA SER A 68 6.47 -12.42 -7.06
C SER A 68 7.88 -11.88 -7.33
N LYS A 69 8.35 -11.96 -8.60
CA LYS A 69 9.65 -11.41 -9.03
C LYS A 69 9.71 -9.88 -8.89
N VAL A 70 8.64 -9.18 -9.24
CA VAL A 70 8.53 -7.72 -9.07
C VAL A 70 8.48 -7.32 -7.59
N PHE A 71 7.93 -8.17 -6.72
CA PHE A 71 7.84 -7.89 -5.30
C PHE A 71 9.15 -8.17 -4.54
N GLU A 72 9.90 -9.20 -4.96
CA GLU A 72 11.26 -9.48 -4.50
C GLU A 72 12.27 -8.45 -5.01
N TRP A 73 11.95 -7.75 -6.10
CA TRP A 73 12.81 -6.74 -6.69
C TRP A 73 13.10 -5.59 -5.72
N GLN A 74 14.26 -5.63 -5.09
CA GLN A 74 14.85 -4.51 -4.36
C GLN A 74 15.77 -3.73 -5.30
N ARG A 75 15.72 -2.40 -5.22
CA ARG A 75 16.72 -1.57 -5.90
C ARG A 75 18.09 -1.96 -5.34
N ARG A 76 18.96 -2.50 -6.19
CA ARG A 76 20.36 -2.72 -5.84
C ARG A 76 20.99 -1.39 -5.45
N THR A 77 21.35 -1.26 -4.19
CA THR A 77 22.09 -0.10 -3.67
C THR A 77 23.57 -0.36 -3.93
N GLY A 78 24.05 -0.12 -5.16
CA GLY A 78 25.46 -0.28 -5.52
C GLY A 78 25.75 -0.27 -7.02
N LYS A 79 26.97 0.09 -7.41
CA LYS A 79 27.49 -0.07 -8.79
C LYS A 79 28.07 -1.48 -8.94
N ARG A 80 27.90 -2.11 -10.11
CA ARG A 80 28.49 -3.42 -10.43
C ARG A 80 30.01 -3.25 -10.51
N SER A 81 30.80 -4.07 -9.80
CA SER A 81 32.23 -4.18 -10.07
C SER A 81 32.43 -4.78 -11.45
N VAL A 82 33.36 -4.20 -12.21
CA VAL A 82 33.74 -4.70 -13.54
C VAL A 82 34.58 -5.95 -13.30
N CYS A 83 34.13 -7.08 -13.86
CA CYS A 83 34.72 -8.43 -13.81
C CYS A 83 34.43 -9.24 -12.53
N ASP A 84 33.34 -10.02 -12.58
CA ASP A 84 33.28 -11.29 -11.85
C ASP A 84 32.55 -12.31 -12.76
N PRO A 85 33.20 -13.40 -13.22
CA PRO A 85 32.52 -14.43 -13.99
C PRO A 85 31.50 -15.11 -13.08
N GLN A 86 30.25 -15.19 -13.51
CA GLN A 86 29.19 -15.88 -12.75
C GLN A 86 29.56 -17.36 -12.60
N SER A 87 30.06 -17.75 -11.43
CA SER A 87 30.00 -19.13 -10.97
C SER A 87 28.52 -19.53 -10.92
N GLY A 88 28.18 -20.50 -11.75
CA GLY A 88 26.86 -21.10 -11.80
C GLY A 88 26.46 -21.65 -10.43
N GLY A 89 25.25 -21.29 -10.00
CA GLY A 89 24.60 -21.89 -8.84
C GLY A 89 24.84 -21.16 -7.52
N GLN A 90 23.74 -20.60 -6.99
CA GLN A 90 23.56 -20.12 -5.61
C GLN A 90 24.30 -18.82 -5.24
N THR A 91 23.63 -17.68 -5.44
CA THR A 91 24.00 -16.42 -4.79
C THR A 91 23.62 -16.48 -3.31
N THR A 92 24.59 -16.84 -2.46
CA THR A 92 24.55 -16.56 -1.03
C THR A 92 25.02 -15.13 -0.78
N SER A 93 24.13 -14.26 -0.31
CA SER A 93 24.35 -13.28 0.78
C SER A 93 23.33 -12.13 0.68
N ASN A 94 22.17 -12.37 1.30
CA ASN A 94 21.20 -11.35 1.67
C ASN A 94 21.79 -10.53 2.83
N GLU A 95 22.64 -9.55 2.57
CA GLU A 95 23.31 -8.82 3.64
C GLU A 95 23.43 -7.33 3.36
N SER A 96 22.29 -6.64 3.37
CA SER A 96 22.19 -5.25 3.89
C SER A 96 20.71 -4.84 3.94
N ARG A 97 20.20 -4.77 5.18
CA ARG A 97 18.78 -4.68 5.60
C ARG A 97 18.00 -6.00 5.60
N GLY A 98 18.42 -6.88 6.50
CA GLY A 98 17.55 -7.81 7.21
C GLY A 98 17.09 -9.02 6.42
N ALA A 99 17.68 -10.17 6.75
CA ALA A 99 17.18 -11.52 6.50
C ALA A 99 15.83 -11.81 7.20
N ALA A 100 14.88 -10.88 7.18
CA ALA A 100 13.49 -11.13 7.49
C ALA A 100 12.73 -10.97 6.18
N GLY A 101 12.63 -12.07 5.43
CA GLY A 101 11.68 -12.16 4.33
C GLY A 101 10.32 -11.61 4.79
N TRP A 102 9.63 -10.92 3.90
CA TRP A 102 8.30 -10.36 4.16
C TRP A 102 7.46 -11.36 4.97
N PRO A 103 6.85 -10.96 6.10
CA PRO A 103 6.24 -11.94 6.99
C PRO A 103 5.19 -12.79 6.25
N GLN A 104 5.52 -14.05 5.96
CA GLN A 104 4.59 -15.03 5.37
C GLN A 104 3.43 -15.28 6.33
N ASN A 105 3.65 -15.13 7.64
CA ASN A 105 2.61 -15.37 8.63
C ASN A 105 1.48 -14.32 8.53
N ARG A 106 0.27 -14.82 8.20
CA ARG A 106 -0.94 -14.01 7.99
C ARG A 106 -1.31 -13.17 9.22
N ARG A 107 -1.00 -13.64 10.44
CA ARG A 107 -1.29 -12.91 11.68
C ARG A 107 -0.42 -11.66 11.81
N VAL A 108 0.89 -11.81 11.62
CA VAL A 108 1.86 -10.71 11.63
C VAL A 108 1.54 -9.68 10.53
N TRP A 109 1.15 -10.15 9.34
CA TRP A 109 0.74 -9.28 8.23
C TRP A 109 -0.48 -8.41 8.55
N LYS A 110 -1.44 -8.95 9.32
CA LYS A 110 -2.62 -8.20 9.78
C LYS A 110 -2.24 -7.15 10.82
N THR A 111 -1.32 -7.43 11.73
CA THR A 111 -0.88 -6.48 12.77
C THR A 111 -0.21 -5.25 12.14
N LEU A 112 0.66 -5.45 11.15
CA LEU A 112 1.37 -4.39 10.42
C LEU A 112 0.46 -3.58 9.48
N GLN A 113 -0.74 -4.07 9.18
CA GLN A 113 -1.69 -3.35 8.33
C GLN A 113 -2.15 -2.04 8.97
N ASN A 114 -2.39 -2.06 10.29
CA ASN A 114 -2.88 -0.88 11.00
C ASN A 114 -1.82 0.22 11.02
N THR A 115 -0.55 -0.13 11.24
CA THR A 115 0.57 0.84 11.24
C THR A 115 0.81 1.43 9.84
N TYR A 116 0.77 0.61 8.80
CA TYR A 116 0.91 1.06 7.41
C TYR A 116 -0.19 2.04 7.00
N VAL A 117 -1.44 1.72 7.36
CA VAL A 117 -2.57 2.57 7.04
C VAL A 117 -2.44 3.94 7.72
N GLN A 118 -1.99 4.00 8.99
CA GLN A 118 -1.78 5.26 9.72
C GLN A 118 -0.64 6.11 9.13
N GLN A 119 0.49 5.49 8.75
CA GLN A 119 1.61 6.22 8.12
C GLN A 119 1.23 6.86 6.78
N SER A 120 0.29 6.25 6.04
CA SER A 120 -0.17 6.79 4.76
C SER A 120 -1.04 8.06 4.87
N TYR A 121 -1.39 8.49 6.09
CA TYR A 121 -2.16 9.73 6.33
C TYR A 121 -1.30 10.98 6.48
N PHE A 122 -0.03 10.82 6.81
CA PHE A 122 0.97 11.88 6.94
C PHE A 122 1.81 11.98 5.66
#